data_AF-A0A497XU46-F1
#
_entry.id   AF-A0A497XU46-F1
#
_cell.length_a   1.000
_cell.length_b   1.000
_cell.length_c   1.000
_cell.angle_alpha   90.00
_cell.angle_beta   90.00
_cell.angle_gamma   90.00
#
_symmetry.space_group_name_H-M   'P 1'
#
loop_
_entity.id
_entity.type
_entity.pdbx_description
1 polymer ?
#
loop_
_entity_poly.entity_id
_entity_poly.type
_entity_poly.pdbx_seq_one_letter_code
_entity_poly.pdbx_strand_id
1 'polypeptide(L)'
;MQNESIALQAKVFLYHLNNANNENGFRASESWIFSQVSEQGKAAIEHDFFPTVSVHVDSKKIHDFTASVLSQLKEQPKINVPNLNVSIQTGSEYFIAFSPDRVIR
;
A
#
# COMPACT_ATOMS: atom_id res chain seq x y z
N MET A 1 -16.53 -16.56 -3.74
CA MET A 1 -16.08 -16.66 -2.33
C MET A 1 -14.62 -16.25 -2.10
N GLN A 2 -13.60 -16.87 -2.70
CA GLN A 2 -12.19 -16.43 -2.47
C GLN A 2 -11.85 -15.05 -3.06
N ASN A 3 -12.37 -14.70 -4.24
CA ASN A 3 -12.11 -13.39 -4.85
C ASN A 3 -12.83 -12.23 -4.13
N GLU A 4 -13.99 -12.50 -3.52
CA GLU A 4 -14.74 -11.50 -2.77
C GLU A 4 -14.01 -11.10 -1.48
N SER A 5 -13.30 -12.03 -0.83
CA SER A 5 -12.52 -11.71 0.36
C SER A 5 -11.28 -10.88 0.03
N ILE A 6 -10.59 -11.16 -1.08
CA ILE A 6 -9.44 -10.37 -1.54
C ILE A 6 -9.90 -8.97 -1.96
N ALA A 7 -10.99 -8.87 -2.71
CA ALA A 7 -11.55 -7.58 -3.11
C ALA A 7 -11.96 -6.73 -1.91
N LEU A 8 -12.57 -7.34 -0.88
CA LEU A 8 -12.91 -6.65 0.36
C LEU A 8 -11.66 -6.19 1.12
N GLN A 9 -10.64 -7.05 1.23
CA GLN A 9 -9.37 -6.66 1.88
C GLN A 9 -8.71 -5.50 1.16
N ALA A 10 -8.73 -5.48 -0.18
CA ALA A 10 -8.20 -4.36 -0.97
C ALA A 10 -8.99 -3.05 -0.71
N LYS A 11 -10.32 -3.11 -0.59
CA LYS A 11 -11.14 -1.95 -0.19
C LYS A 11 -10.76 -1.43 1.19
N VAL A 12 -10.61 -2.34 2.15
CA VAL A 12 -10.23 -1.99 3.53
C VAL A 12 -8.84 -1.36 3.55
N PHE A 13 -7.88 -1.90 2.81
CA PHE A 13 -6.55 -1.31 2.66
C PHE A 13 -6.61 0.12 2.09
N LEU A 14 -7.32 0.33 0.99
CA LEU A 14 -7.49 1.65 0.39
C LEU A 14 -8.22 2.64 1.31
N TYR A 15 -9.19 2.15 2.10
CA TYR A 15 -9.85 2.95 3.13
C TYR A 15 -8.85 3.43 4.19
N HIS A 16 -8.00 2.56 4.72
CA HIS A 16 -6.93 2.95 5.65
C HIS A 16 -5.93 3.92 5.01
N LEU A 17 -5.58 3.71 3.74
CA LEU A 17 -4.69 4.61 3.01
C LEU A 17 -5.27 6.01 2.84
N ASN A 18 -6.56 6.09 2.52
CA ASN A 18 -7.27 7.38 2.44
C ASN A 18 -7.41 8.04 3.82
N ASN A 19 -7.60 7.27 4.89
CA ASN A 19 -7.60 7.82 6.25
C ASN A 19 -6.22 8.37 6.61
N ALA A 20 -5.15 7.64 6.31
CA ALA A 20 -3.78 8.10 6.52
C ALA A 20 -3.49 9.42 5.78
N ASN A 21 -4.02 9.61 4.56
CA ASN A 21 -3.94 10.90 3.87
C ASN A 21 -4.55 12.05 4.68
N ASN A 22 -5.75 11.83 5.22
CA ASN A 22 -6.48 12.85 5.96
C ASN A 22 -5.80 13.14 7.31
N GLU A 23 -5.42 12.09 8.05
CA GLU A 23 -4.81 12.19 9.38
C GLU A 23 -3.43 12.85 9.34
N ASN A 24 -2.67 12.65 8.27
CA ASN A 24 -1.30 13.17 8.13
C ASN A 24 -1.20 14.43 7.26
N GLY A 25 -2.34 14.98 6.83
CA GLY A 25 -2.41 16.20 6.03
C GLY A 25 -1.61 16.11 4.73
N PHE A 26 -1.86 15.06 3.92
CA PHE A 26 -1.20 14.89 2.62
C PHE A 26 -1.50 16.07 1.69
N ARG A 27 -0.44 16.63 1.13
CA ARG A 27 -0.51 17.66 0.08
C ARG A 27 -0.81 17.00 -1.25
N ALA A 28 -1.41 17.77 -2.16
CA ALA A 28 -1.70 17.29 -3.52
C ALA A 28 -0.44 16.88 -4.32
N SER A 29 0.73 17.44 -3.97
CA SER A 29 2.01 17.09 -4.58
C SER A 29 2.62 15.81 -4.04
N GLU A 30 2.18 15.33 -2.87
CA GLU A 30 2.74 14.15 -2.24
C GLU A 30 2.08 12.90 -2.81
N SER A 31 2.85 11.83 -2.86
CA SER A 31 2.43 10.59 -3.49
C SER A 31 2.69 9.37 -2.61
N TRP A 32 2.04 8.28 -2.97
CA TRP A 32 2.29 6.95 -2.41
C TRP A 32 3.04 6.09 -3.43
N ILE A 33 3.93 5.26 -2.90
CA ILE A 33 4.54 4.15 -3.61
C ILE A 33 4.07 2.86 -2.95
N PHE A 34 3.78 1.86 -3.77
CA PHE A 34 3.39 0.53 -3.32
C PHE A 34 4.55 -0.45 -3.47
N SER A 35 4.69 -1.35 -2.51
CA SER A 35 5.70 -2.41 -2.54
C SER A 35 5.18 -3.69 -1.88
N GLN A 36 5.63 -4.82 -2.42
CA GLN A 36 5.54 -6.13 -1.80
C GLN A 36 6.87 -6.45 -1.15
N VAL A 37 6.85 -6.74 0.15
CA VAL A 37 8.05 -6.90 0.97
C VAL A 37 7.89 -8.04 1.97
N SER A 38 9.02 -8.56 2.47
CA SER A 38 9.04 -9.43 3.65
C SER A 38 8.84 -8.61 4.92
N GLU A 39 8.68 -9.26 6.09
CA GLU A 39 8.64 -8.54 7.38
C GLU A 39 9.86 -7.61 7.57
N GLN A 40 11.07 -8.07 7.21
CA GLN A 40 12.29 -7.25 7.32
C GLN A 40 12.25 -6.03 6.40
N GLY A 41 11.76 -6.20 5.17
CA GLY A 41 11.61 -5.09 4.22
C GLY A 41 10.54 -4.08 4.67
N LYS A 42 9.43 -4.56 5.25
CA LYS A 42 8.41 -3.71 5.89
C LYS A 42 9.03 -2.89 7.02
N ALA A 43 9.74 -3.53 7.94
CA ALA A 43 10.36 -2.85 9.07
C ALA A 43 11.36 -1.77 8.63
N ALA A 44 12.14 -2.02 7.58
CA ALA A 44 13.05 -1.03 7.00
C ALA A 44 12.28 0.18 6.44
N ILE A 45 11.20 -0.05 5.69
CA ILE A 45 10.37 1.05 5.15
C ILE A 45 9.69 1.84 6.27
N GLU A 46 9.15 1.18 7.29
CA GLU A 46 8.49 1.83 8.43
C GLU A 46 9.47 2.62 9.30
N HIS A 47 10.76 2.26 9.29
CA HIS A 47 11.81 3.02 9.93
C HIS A 47 12.19 4.28 9.13
N ASP A 48 12.22 4.19 7.80
CA ASP A 48 12.74 5.26 6.94
C ASP A 48 11.66 6.27 6.50
N PHE A 49 10.37 5.89 6.49
CA PHE A 49 9.28 6.70 5.93
C PHE A 49 8.08 6.79 6.86
N PHE A 50 7.39 7.94 6.85
CA PHE A 50 6.12 8.12 7.57
C PHE A 50 5.17 9.09 6.86
N PRO A 51 3.86 8.79 6.73
CA PRO A 51 3.19 7.59 7.21
C PRO A 51 3.39 6.38 6.30
N THR A 52 3.15 5.21 6.87
CA THR A 52 3.06 3.93 6.16
C THR A 52 1.71 3.27 6.42
N VAL A 53 1.24 2.48 5.45
CA VAL A 53 0.07 1.60 5.60
C VAL A 53 0.44 0.24 5.06
N SER A 54 0.42 -0.78 5.91
CA SER A 54 0.80 -2.14 5.54
C SER A 54 -0.30 -3.14 5.87
N VAL A 55 -0.34 -4.22 5.10
CA VAL A 55 -1.22 -5.36 5.35
C VAL A 55 -0.46 -6.66 5.09
N HIS A 56 -0.60 -7.61 6.02
CA HIS A 56 -0.08 -8.95 5.84
C HIS A 56 -1.00 -9.73 4.90
N VAL A 57 -0.43 -10.32 3.85
CA VAL A 57 -1.13 -11.10 2.84
C VAL A 57 -0.36 -12.40 2.62
N ASP A 58 -1.07 -13.52 2.61
CA ASP A 58 -0.48 -14.81 2.25
C ASP A 58 0.29 -14.67 0.92
N SER A 59 1.56 -15.09 0.92
CA SER A 59 2.45 -15.07 -0.26
C SER A 59 1.80 -15.63 -1.53
N LYS A 60 0.89 -16.62 -1.41
CA LYS A 60 0.17 -17.20 -2.55
C LYS A 60 -0.89 -16.27 -3.16
N LYS A 61 -1.34 -15.27 -2.40
CA LYS A 61 -2.45 -14.35 -2.73
C LYS A 61 -2.00 -12.91 -2.92
N ILE A 62 -0.75 -12.57 -2.59
CA ILE A 62 -0.27 -11.19 -2.62
C ILE A 62 -0.33 -10.55 -4.01
N HIS A 63 -0.14 -11.34 -5.06
CA HIS A 63 -0.30 -10.88 -6.45
C HIS A 63 -1.76 -10.56 -6.79
N ASP A 64 -2.70 -11.43 -6.42
CA ASP A 64 -4.14 -11.20 -6.63
C ASP A 64 -4.65 -10.00 -5.80
N PHE A 65 -4.16 -9.88 -4.56
CA PHE A 65 -4.44 -8.74 -3.70
C PHE A 65 -3.94 -7.44 -4.34
N THR A 66 -2.70 -7.42 -4.82
CA THR A 66 -2.11 -6.25 -5.50
C THR A 66 -2.91 -5.86 -6.73
N ALA A 67 -3.27 -6.83 -7.58
CA ALA A 67 -4.10 -6.57 -8.75
C ALA A 67 -5.47 -5.97 -8.34
N SER A 68 -6.07 -6.46 -7.25
CA SER A 68 -7.33 -5.94 -6.73
C SER A 68 -7.20 -4.50 -6.20
N VAL A 69 -6.13 -4.19 -5.46
CA VAL A 69 -5.82 -2.82 -4.99
C VAL A 69 -5.69 -1.86 -6.17
N LEU A 70 -4.89 -2.21 -7.19
CA LEU A 70 -4.68 -1.36 -8.36
C LEU A 70 -5.97 -1.16 -9.18
N SER A 71 -6.81 -2.20 -9.27
CA SER A 71 -8.11 -2.09 -9.95
C SER A 71 -9.05 -1.12 -9.24
N GLN A 72 -9.11 -1.17 -7.92
CA GLN A 72 -10.02 -0.38 -7.10
C GLN A 72 -9.50 1.02 -6.79
N LEU A 73 -8.20 1.24 -6.87
CA LEU A 73 -7.56 2.55 -6.68
C LEU A 73 -8.15 3.61 -7.62
N LYS A 74 -8.56 3.21 -8.83
CA LYS A 74 -9.21 4.10 -9.82
C LYS A 74 -10.49 4.75 -9.30
N GLU A 75 -11.13 4.16 -8.29
CA GLU A 75 -12.34 4.66 -7.65
C GLU A 75 -12.02 5.60 -6.46
N GLN A 76 -10.75 5.85 -6.15
CA GLN A 76 -10.28 6.60 -4.98
C GLN A 76 -9.53 7.88 -5.39
N PRO A 77 -10.22 8.97 -5.78
CA PRO A 77 -9.60 10.16 -6.36
C PRO A 77 -8.69 10.94 -5.39
N LYS A 78 -8.77 10.66 -4.08
CA LYS A 78 -7.96 11.31 -3.04
C LYS A 78 -6.61 10.63 -2.81
N ILE A 79 -6.39 9.44 -3.37
CA ILE A 79 -5.15 8.69 -3.22
C ILE A 79 -4.28 8.94 -4.45
N ASN A 80 -3.18 9.67 -4.26
CA ASN A 80 -2.24 9.96 -5.34
C ASN A 80 -1.16 8.87 -5.43
N VAL A 81 -1.24 8.03 -6.46
CA VAL A 81 -0.23 7.01 -6.79
C VAL A 81 0.13 7.19 -8.27
N PRO A 82 1.09 8.07 -8.61
CA PRO A 82 1.43 8.37 -9.99
C PRO A 82 2.13 7.20 -10.69
N ASN A 83 2.79 6.33 -9.92
CA ASN A 83 3.46 5.14 -10.42
C ASN A 83 2.77 3.89 -9.89
N LEU A 84 2.09 3.17 -10.77
CA LEU A 84 1.40 1.91 -10.44
C LEU A 84 2.35 0.69 -10.42
N ASN A 85 3.64 0.89 -10.69
CA ASN A 85 4.63 -0.17 -10.55
C ASN A 85 4.83 -0.49 -9.08
N VAL A 86 4.53 -1.72 -8.72
CA VAL A 86 4.74 -2.25 -7.37
C VAL A 86 6.11 -2.92 -7.33
N SER A 87 7.02 -2.44 -6.48
CA SER A 87 8.29 -3.13 -6.25
C SER A 87 8.03 -4.46 -5.56
N ILE A 88 8.67 -5.55 -6.01
CA ILE A 88 8.43 -6.90 -5.46
C ILE A 88 9.73 -7.47 -4.94
N GLN A 89 9.77 -7.78 -3.64
CA GLN A 89 10.89 -8.49 -3.02
C GLN A 89 10.62 -10.00 -2.94
N THR A 90 11.67 -10.81 -2.96
CA THR A 90 11.52 -12.27 -2.77
C THR A 90 11.02 -12.59 -1.37
N GLY A 91 10.07 -13.52 -1.25
CA GLY A 91 9.47 -13.87 0.05
C GLY A 91 8.50 -12.82 0.57
N SER A 92 7.84 -12.07 -0.33
CA SER A 92 6.88 -11.05 0.07
C SER A 92 5.65 -11.65 0.75
N GLU A 93 5.33 -11.11 1.93
CA GLU A 93 4.17 -11.43 2.74
C GLU A 93 3.43 -10.17 3.22
N TYR A 94 3.96 -8.99 2.89
CA TYR A 94 3.35 -7.70 3.16
C TYR A 94 3.17 -6.90 1.88
N PHE A 95 2.00 -6.27 1.75
CA PHE A 95 1.80 -5.16 0.82
C PHE A 95 1.83 -3.87 1.64
N ILE A 96 2.74 -2.96 1.28
CA ILE A 96 2.95 -1.70 1.98
C ILE A 96 2.84 -0.51 1.03
N ALA A 97 2.18 0.54 1.51
CA ALA A 97 2.21 1.88 0.94
C ALA A 97 3.01 2.80 1.84
N PHE A 98 3.88 3.61 1.25
CA PHE A 98 4.66 4.64 1.94
C PHE A 98 4.80 5.86 1.04
N SER A 99 5.06 7.03 1.63
CA SER A 99 5.33 8.25 0.85
C SER A 99 6.82 8.51 0.74
N PRO A 100 7.39 8.51 -0.48
CA PRO A 100 8.82 8.78 -0.69
C PRO A 100 9.20 10.22 -0.30
N ASP A 101 8.22 11.12 -0.26
CA ASP A 101 8.40 12.55 0.04
C ASP A 101 8.57 12.81 1.54
N ARG A 102 8.25 11.82 2.39
CA ARG A 102 8.20 11.95 3.86
C ARG A 102 9.15 10.98 4.54
N VAL A 103 10.45 11.24 4.40
CA VAL A 103 11.53 10.51 5.07
C VAL A 103 11.60 10.91 6.55
N ILE A 104 11.68 9.93 7.44
CA ILE A 104 11.94 10.15 8.87
C ILE A 104 13.43 10.52 9.02
N ARG A 105 13.71 11.64 9.71
CA ARG A 105 15.08 12.11 9.99
C ARG A 105 15.52 11.79 11.40
#